data_AF-A0A496T3P7-F1
#
_entry.id   AF-A0A496T3P7-F1
#
_cell.length_a   1.000
_cell.length_b   1.000
_cell.length_c   1.000
_cell.angle_alpha   90.00
_cell.angle_beta   90.00
_cell.angle_gamma   90.00
#
_symmetry.space_group_name_H-M   'P 1'
#
loop_
_entity.id
_entity.type
_entity.pdbx_description
1 polymer ?
#
loop_
_entity_poly.entity_id
_entity_poly.type
_entity_poly.pdbx_seq_one_letter_code
_entity_poly.pdbx_strand_id
1 'polypeptide(L)' 'MLDQFVKNPYLLIGRPAIKPRVVIGAMIVNHKKSLSDEAAIEEIGENPYLQYFIGNEEFSHERPFDPSLFVTLRKRIG' A
#
# COMPACT_ATOMS: atom_id res chain seq x y z
N MET A 1 -27.04 -22.83 11.08
CA MET A 1 -25.90 -23.48 10.37
C MET A 1 -25.55 -22.73 9.07
N LEU A 2 -26.52 -22.18 8.33
CA LEU A 2 -26.26 -21.27 7.20
C LEU A 2 -25.90 -19.84 7.63
N ASP A 3 -26.37 -19.38 8.80
CA ASP A 3 -26.11 -18.02 9.32
C ASP A 3 -24.66 -17.75 9.73
N GLN A 4 -23.85 -18.81 9.87
CA GLN A 4 -22.44 -18.68 10.24
C GLN A 4 -21.55 -18.32 9.04
N PHE A 5 -21.99 -18.60 7.82
CA PHE A 5 -21.27 -18.25 6.59
C PHE A 5 -21.37 -16.77 6.23
N VAL A 6 -22.43 -16.08 6.65
CA VAL A 6 -22.65 -14.65 6.39
C VAL A 6 -21.69 -13.76 7.19
N LYS A 7 -21.06 -14.28 8.25
CA LYS A 7 -20.17 -13.50 9.13
C LYS A 7 -18.75 -13.29 8.60
N ASN A 8 -18.36 -13.94 7.50
CA ASN A 8 -17.05 -13.73 6.90
C ASN A 8 -17.18 -13.12 5.49
N PRO A 9 -17.32 -11.78 5.38
CA PRO A 9 -17.49 -11.11 4.09
C PRO A 9 -16.28 -11.29 3.16
N TYR A 10 -15.14 -11.78 3.67
CA TYR A 10 -13.93 -12.03 2.88
C TYR A 10 -13.99 -13.29 2.01
N LEU A 11 -15.03 -14.13 2.14
CA LEU A 11 -15.20 -15.31 1.26
C LEU A 11 -15.89 -14.98 -0.08
N LEU A 12 -16.60 -13.84 -0.17
CA LEU A 12 -17.32 -13.40 -1.38
C LEU A 12 -16.67 -12.19 -2.08
N ILE A 13 -15.76 -11.51 -1.39
CA ILE A 13 -15.13 -10.26 -1.84
C ILE A 13 -13.65 -10.55 -2.07
N GLY A 14 -13.14 -10.24 -3.27
CA GLY A 14 -11.73 -10.44 -3.62
C GLY A 14 -10.77 -9.63 -2.72
N ARG A 15 -9.46 -9.71 -3.00
CA ARG A 15 -8.44 -9.04 -2.19
C ARG A 15 -8.78 -7.55 -2.03
N PRO A 16 -8.85 -7.01 -0.80
CA PRO A 16 -9.19 -5.62 -0.57
C PRO A 16 -8.21 -4.70 -1.31
N ALA A 17 -8.74 -3.62 -1.89
CA ALA A 17 -7.93 -2.65 -2.60
C ALA A 17 -7.04 -1.85 -1.64
N ILE A 18 -5.83 -1.48 -2.09
CA ILE A 18 -4.95 -0.59 -1.35
C ILE A 18 -5.55 0.81 -1.34
N LYS A 19 -5.47 1.50 -0.19
CA LYS A 19 -5.93 2.89 -0.05
C LYS A 19 -5.23 3.78 -1.09
N PRO A 20 -5.96 4.60 -1.87
CA PRO A 20 -5.35 5.45 -2.91
C PRO A 20 -4.24 6.38 -2.40
N ARG A 21 -4.38 6.91 -1.18
CA ARG A 21 -3.36 7.75 -0.53
C ARG A 21 -2.02 7.04 -0.39
N VAL A 22 -2.04 5.75 -0.05
CA VAL A 22 -0.82 4.94 0.11
C VAL A 22 -0.08 4.81 -1.22
N VAL A 23 -0.83 4.48 -2.28
CA VAL A 23 -0.28 4.31 -3.63
C VAL A 23 0.32 5.62 -4.15
N ILE A 24 -0.47 6.70 -4.13
CA ILE A 24 -0.05 8.00 -4.68
C ILE A 24 1.11 8.56 -3.84
N GLY A 25 1.03 8.44 -2.52
CA GLY A 25 2.10 8.88 -1.63
C GLY A 25 3.42 8.15 -1.89
N ALA A 26 3.38 6.82 -2.05
CA ALA A 26 4.56 6.04 -2.38
C ALA A 26 5.15 6.42 -3.75
N MET A 27 4.32 6.71 -4.76
CA MET A 27 4.78 7.23 -6.06
C MET A 27 5.43 8.61 -5.97
N ILE A 28 4.89 9.49 -5.14
CA ILE A 28 5.49 10.81 -4.89
C ILE A 28 6.86 10.66 -4.25
N VAL A 29 7.01 9.80 -3.24
CA VAL A 29 8.31 9.55 -2.57
C VAL A 29 9.31 8.98 -3.58
N ASN A 30 8.90 7.96 -4.32
CA ASN A 30 9.71 7.33 -5.38
C ASN A 30 10.23 8.38 -6.37
N HIS A 31 9.34 9.23 -6.92
CA HIS A 31 9.71 10.24 -7.90
C HIS A 31 10.58 11.36 -7.30
N LYS A 32 10.22 11.89 -6.13
CA LYS A 32 10.91 13.02 -5.50
C LYS A 32 12.33 12.69 -5.05
N LYS A 33 12.56 11.44 -4.65
CA LYS A 33 13.89 10.96 -4.24
C LYS A 33 14.64 10.22 -5.36
N SER A 34 14.04 10.08 -6.54
CA SER A 34 14.59 9.33 -7.68
C SER A 34 15.02 7.91 -7.30
N LEU A 35 14.17 7.21 -6.55
CA LEU A 35 14.42 5.84 -6.06
C LEU A 35 13.90 4.77 -7.03
N SER A 36 14.39 3.53 -6.89
CA SER A 36 13.69 2.38 -7.46
C SER A 36 12.40 2.08 -6.68
N ASP A 37 11.54 1.22 -7.23
CA ASP A 37 10.28 0.83 -6.57
C ASP A 37 10.57 0.16 -5.23
N GLU A 38 11.54 -0.75 -5.19
CA GLU A 38 11.98 -1.44 -3.98
C GLU A 38 12.57 -0.47 -2.97
N ALA A 39 13.48 0.41 -3.42
CA ALA A 39 14.13 1.38 -2.54
C ALA A 39 13.11 2.38 -1.95
N ALA A 40 12.08 2.76 -2.70
CA ALA A 40 11.01 3.61 -2.17
C ALA A 40 10.19 2.91 -1.08
N ILE A 41 9.90 1.62 -1.23
CA ILE A 41 9.18 0.83 -0.23
C ILE A 41 9.99 0.66 1.05
N GLU A 42 11.29 0.36 0.93
CA GLU A 42 12.19 0.24 2.08
C GLU A 42 12.33 1.59 2.81
N GLU A 43 12.57 2.68 2.09
CA GLU A 43 12.68 4.02 2.66
C GLU A 43 11.40 4.44 3.41
N ILE A 44 10.22 4.08 2.89
CA ILE A 44 8.95 4.31 3.59
C ILE A 44 8.86 3.44 4.86
N GLY A 45 9.31 2.18 4.80
CA GLY A 45 9.33 1.27 5.95
C GLY A 45 10.23 1.75 7.09
N GLU A 46 11.32 2.45 6.77
CA GLU A 46 12.28 2.95 7.76
C GLU A 46 11.94 4.33 8.33
N ASN A 47 11.08 5.10 7.65
CA ASN A 47 10.84 6.51 7.98
C ASN A 47 9.41 6.79 8.51
N PRO A 48 9.22 7.03 9.82
CA PRO A 48 7.90 7.30 10.40
C PRO A 48 7.16 8.48 9.77
N TYR A 49 7.88 9.51 9.30
CA TYR A 49 7.25 10.67 8.65
C TYR A 49 6.70 10.29 7.27
N LEU A 50 7.39 9.43 6.53
CA LEU A 50 6.89 8.95 5.24
C LEU A 50 5.71 7.99 5.42
N GLN A 51 5.71 7.17 6.47
CA GLN A 51 4.56 6.35 6.83
C GLN A 51 3.33 7.19 7.15
N TYR A 52 3.50 8.22 7.98
CA TYR A 52 2.42 9.16 8.26
C TYR A 52 1.95 9.88 7.00
N PHE A 53 2.89 10.27 6.12
CA PHE A 53 2.59 10.92 4.85
C PHE A 53 1.71 10.06 3.93
N ILE A 54 2.02 8.76 3.79
CA ILE A 54 1.22 7.83 2.99
C ILE A 54 -0.10 7.41 3.67
N GLY A 55 -0.24 7.72 4.96
CA GLY A 55 -1.50 7.61 5.71
C GLY A 55 -1.58 6.46 6.70
N ASN A 56 -0.44 6.00 7.20
CA ASN A 56 -0.39 5.19 8.40
C ASN A 56 -0.68 6.08 9.62
N GLU A 57 -1.48 5.59 10.55
CA GLU A 57 -1.80 6.27 11.82
C GLU A 57 -0.71 6.02 12.86
N GLU A 58 -0.02 4.88 12.73
CA GLU A 58 1.04 4.42 13.61
C GLU A 58 2.23 3.95 12.80
N PHE A 59 3.41 3.94 13.42
CA PHE A 59 4.60 3.39 12.81
C PHE A 59 4.52 1.86 12.75
N SER A 60 4.88 1.29 11.60
CA SER A 60 4.91 -0.15 11.36
C SER A 60 6.17 -0.54 10.58
N HIS A 61 6.74 -1.70 10.87
CA HIS A 61 7.83 -2.27 10.07
C HIS A 61 7.33 -3.01 8.82
N GLU A 62 6.01 -3.11 8.65
CA GLU A 62 5.44 -3.77 7.47
C GLU A 62 5.54 -2.88 6.24
N ARG A 63 5.86 -3.50 5.11
CA ARG A 63 5.84 -2.80 3.81
C ARG A 63 4.40 -2.37 3.50
N PRO A 64 4.17 -1.14 3.00
CA PRO A 64 2.83 -0.68 2.64
C PRO A 64 2.19 -1.52 1.52
N PHE A 65 3.01 -2.08 0.63
CA PHE A 65 2.63 -3.08 -0.37
C PHE A 65 3.87 -3.70 -1.02
N ASP A 66 3.69 -4.78 -1.79
CA ASP A 66 4.78 -5.41 -2.52
C ASP A 66 5.30 -4.50 -3.66
N PRO A 67 6.62 -4.25 -3.78
CA PRO A 67 7.18 -3.37 -4.81
C PRO A 67 6.73 -3.69 -6.24
N SER A 68 6.49 -4.97 -6.56
CA SER A 68 6.03 -5.39 -7.90
C SER A 68 4.68 -4.78 -8.30
N LEU A 69 3.88 -4.35 -7.31
CA LEU A 69 2.60 -3.67 -7.56
C LEU A 69 2.78 -2.27 -8.14
N PHE A 70 3.94 -1.62 -8.02
CA PHE A 70 4.16 -0.30 -8.62
C PHE A 70 3.86 -0.28 -10.13
N VAL A 71 4.26 -1.31 -10.86
CA VAL A 71 4.01 -1.41 -12.31
C VAL A 71 2.50 -1.45 -12.61
N THR A 72 1.77 -2.27 -11.88
CA THR A 72 0.32 -2.41 -12.02
C THR A 72 -0.41 -1.13 -11.60
N LEU A 73 0.06 -0.49 -10.53
CA LEU A 73 -0.51 0.75 -10.02
C LEU A 73 -0.28 1.91 -10.98
N ARG A 74 0.91 2.03 -11.59
CA ARG A 74 1.18 3.07 -12.61
C ARG A 74 0.27 2.92 -13.82
N LYS A 75 0.16 1.70 -14.37
CA LYS A 75 -0.74 1.40 -15.51
C LYS A 75 -2.22 1.68 -15.23
N ARG A 76 -2.61 1.66 -13.95
CA ARG A 76 -4.00 1.90 -13.54
C ARG A 76 -4.29 3.40 -13.35
N ILE A 77 -3.29 4.18 -12.99
CA ILE A 77 -3.39 5.63 -12.78
C ILE A 77 -3.14 6.40 -14.08
N GLY A 78 -2.29 5.87 -14.96
CA GLY A 78 -1.95 6.44 -16.27
C GLY A 78 -1.99 5.41 -17.38
#